data_AF-A0A258W7M1-F1
#
_entry.id   AF-A0A258W7M1-F1
#
_cell.length_a   1.000
_cell.length_b   1.000
_cell.length_c   1.000
_cell.angle_alpha   90.00
_cell.angle_beta   90.00
_cell.angle_gamma   90.00
#
_symmetry.space_group_name_H-M   'P 1'
#
loop_
_entity.id
_entity.type
_entity.pdbx_description
1 polymer ?
#
loop_
_entity_poly.entity_id
_entity_poly.type
_entity_poly.pdbx_seq_one_letter_code
_entity_poly.pdbx_strand_id
1 'polypeptide(L)'
;MKWLLQYIKQILIVVLVFASMASPAATSISPTYPTRNDYLLDGDSLIPVPWGKEEPISWMLLSGSWMLRQGEVPTSYFTFKVVNQSANNRILYIQQMDPKSCVVMGAGVGSLSSSKVIYATLRNAQNREVYRLNLRNFAASSFVKKVPASYEGNVVMMSIAAINSYTFTHFSIARVNPGTLTSPNCRNKLQ
;
A
#
# COMPACT_ATOMS: atom_id res chain seq x y z
N MET A 1 21.86 -43.20 -17.49
CA MET A 1 21.04 -43.01 -16.27
C MET A 1 21.87 -42.29 -15.21
N LYS A 2 21.79 -40.95 -15.14
CA LYS A 2 22.51 -40.10 -14.17
C LYS A 2 21.60 -38.97 -13.64
N TRP A 3 20.32 -39.24 -13.43
CA TRP A 3 19.34 -38.19 -13.07
C TRP A 3 18.55 -38.52 -11.78
N LEU A 4 19.12 -39.32 -10.88
CA LEU A 4 18.42 -39.86 -9.71
C LEU A 4 18.67 -39.12 -8.37
N LEU A 5 19.16 -37.88 -8.37
CA LEU A 5 19.61 -37.23 -7.12
C LEU A 5 19.16 -35.77 -6.87
N GLN A 6 18.14 -35.26 -7.58
CA GLN A 6 17.69 -33.87 -7.40
C GLN A 6 16.22 -33.69 -7.00
N TYR A 7 15.56 -34.75 -6.53
CA TYR A 7 14.16 -34.74 -6.09
C TYR A 7 13.95 -34.96 -4.59
N ILE A 8 14.97 -34.70 -3.76
CA ILE A 8 14.88 -34.83 -2.30
C ILE A 8 15.18 -33.47 -1.66
N LYS A 9 14.27 -32.50 -1.84
CA LYS A 9 14.13 -31.35 -0.92
C LYS A 9 12.65 -30.93 -0.81
N GLN A 10 12.01 -31.52 0.21
CA GLN A 10 11.00 -30.88 1.07
C GLN A 10 9.63 -30.57 0.45
N ILE A 11 8.86 -31.63 0.20
CA ILE A 11 7.40 -31.55 0.33
C ILE A 11 7.11 -31.64 1.84
N LEU A 12 6.83 -30.49 2.45
CA LEU A 12 6.35 -30.40 3.82
C LEU A 12 4.85 -30.06 3.77
N ILE A 13 4.04 -31.03 3.34
CA ILE A 13 2.60 -31.01 3.55
C ILE A 13 2.36 -31.63 4.92
N VAL A 14 2.41 -30.79 5.96
CA VAL A 14 1.89 -31.14 7.27
C VAL A 14 0.46 -30.62 7.33
N VAL A 15 -0.47 -31.59 7.37
CA VAL A 15 -1.86 -31.41 7.78
C VAL A 15 -1.89 -30.75 9.15
N LEU A 16 -2.47 -29.56 9.26
CA LEU A 16 -2.89 -28.99 10.53
C LEU A 16 -4.42 -28.96 10.57
N VAL A 17 -4.93 -29.76 11.49
CA VAL A 17 -6.31 -29.89 11.95
C VAL A 17 -6.96 -28.52 12.13
N PHE A 18 -8.16 -28.36 11.57
CA PHE A 18 -9.06 -27.26 11.87
C PHE A 18 -9.50 -27.35 13.34
N ALA A 19 -8.70 -26.80 14.25
CA ALA A 19 -9.25 -26.26 15.49
C ALA A 19 -9.93 -24.94 15.10
N SER A 20 -11.24 -24.86 15.34
CA SER A 20 -12.06 -23.67 15.16
C SER A 20 -11.58 -22.55 16.08
N MET A 21 -10.50 -21.89 15.70
CA MET A 21 -10.28 -20.51 16.11
C MET A 21 -11.14 -19.68 15.18
N ALA A 22 -12.23 -19.14 15.73
CA ALA A 22 -12.92 -18.01 15.14
C ALA A 22 -11.83 -17.02 14.71
N SER A 23 -11.55 -16.95 13.42
CA SER A 23 -10.68 -15.91 12.89
C SER A 23 -11.32 -14.61 13.32
N PRO A 24 -10.63 -13.74 14.09
CA PRO A 24 -11.20 -12.43 14.36
C PRO A 24 -11.54 -11.85 13.00
N ALA A 25 -12.84 -11.58 12.80
CA ALA A 25 -13.36 -11.06 11.55
C ALA A 25 -12.42 -9.93 11.13
N ALA A 26 -11.89 -10.01 9.90
CA ALA A 26 -11.03 -8.97 9.36
C ALA A 26 -11.73 -7.64 9.65
N THR A 27 -11.13 -6.83 10.53
CA THR A 27 -11.68 -5.54 10.91
C THR A 27 -11.38 -4.61 9.75
N SER A 28 -12.20 -4.74 8.71
CA SER A 28 -12.05 -4.01 7.47
C SER A 28 -12.27 -2.54 7.79
N ILE A 29 -11.22 -1.73 7.65
CA ILE A 29 -11.41 -0.30 7.66
C ILE A 29 -12.11 0.07 6.35
N SER A 30 -13.22 0.78 6.48
CA SER A 30 -13.84 1.43 5.33
C SER A 30 -13.02 2.67 4.96
N PRO A 31 -12.63 2.81 3.68
CA PRO A 31 -11.99 4.03 3.21
C PRO A 31 -12.87 5.24 3.53
N THR A 32 -12.22 6.31 3.99
CA THR A 32 -12.91 7.55 4.35
C THR A 32 -13.05 8.40 3.10
N TYR A 33 -14.12 8.13 2.35
CA TYR A 33 -14.45 8.85 1.11
C TYR A 33 -15.13 10.23 1.26
N PRO A 34 -15.75 10.67 2.39
CA PRO A 34 -16.73 11.75 2.31
C PRO A 34 -16.14 13.18 2.27
N THR A 35 -14.84 13.40 2.48
CA THR A 35 -14.26 14.76 2.49
C THR A 35 -13.26 15.02 1.37
N ARG A 36 -12.74 13.97 0.73
CA ARG A 36 -11.88 14.05 -0.43
C ARG A 36 -12.04 12.77 -1.22
N ASN A 37 -12.43 12.91 -2.47
CA ASN A 37 -12.68 11.84 -3.43
C ASN A 37 -11.37 11.09 -3.81
N ASP A 38 -10.73 10.44 -2.83
CA ASP A 38 -9.56 9.59 -3.02
C ASP A 38 -10.06 8.16 -3.36
N TYR A 39 -9.92 7.72 -4.62
CA TYR A 39 -10.52 6.46 -5.10
C TYR A 39 -9.62 5.25 -4.91
N LEU A 40 -10.23 4.15 -4.48
CA LEU A 40 -9.65 2.82 -4.50
C LEU A 40 -10.11 2.09 -5.77
N LEU A 41 -9.18 1.93 -6.72
CA LEU A 41 -9.38 1.17 -7.96
C LEU A 41 -8.91 -0.28 -7.80
N ASP A 42 -9.69 -1.25 -8.26
CA ASP A 42 -9.34 -2.67 -8.25
C ASP A 42 -9.42 -3.32 -9.65
N GLY A 43 -8.70 -4.44 -9.81
CA GLY A 43 -8.70 -5.26 -11.03
C GLY A 43 -8.44 -4.44 -12.30
N ASP A 44 -9.31 -4.62 -13.30
CA ASP A 44 -9.23 -3.95 -14.60
C ASP A 44 -9.41 -2.42 -14.53
N SER A 45 -9.93 -1.88 -13.44
CA SER A 45 -10.17 -0.43 -13.30
C SER A 45 -8.86 0.37 -13.30
N LEU A 46 -7.74 -0.29 -13.00
CA LEU A 46 -6.39 0.27 -13.06
C LEU A 46 -5.82 0.32 -14.50
N ILE A 47 -6.44 -0.34 -15.48
CA ILE A 47 -5.83 -0.58 -16.80
C ILE A 47 -6.57 0.21 -17.90
N PRO A 48 -5.85 1.03 -18.70
CA PRO A 48 -4.44 1.38 -18.57
C PRO A 48 -4.21 2.45 -17.49
N VAL A 49 -3.06 2.39 -16.82
CA VAL A 49 -2.59 3.48 -15.96
C VAL A 49 -2.19 4.67 -16.85
N PRO A 50 -2.66 5.91 -16.56
CA PRO A 50 -2.38 7.08 -17.37
C PRO A 50 -0.97 7.65 -17.11
N TRP A 51 0.07 6.86 -17.42
CA TRP A 51 1.47 7.26 -17.27
C TRP A 51 1.75 8.61 -17.95
N GLY A 52 2.56 9.45 -17.30
CA GLY A 52 2.87 10.80 -17.79
C GLY A 52 1.82 11.87 -17.44
N LYS A 53 0.64 11.46 -16.97
CA LYS A 53 -0.40 12.38 -16.44
C LYS A 53 -0.37 12.50 -14.91
N GLU A 54 0.78 12.25 -14.29
CA GLU A 54 0.94 12.43 -12.86
C GLU A 54 0.69 13.91 -12.48
N GLU A 55 0.05 14.11 -11.34
CA GLU A 55 -0.13 15.40 -10.69
C GLU A 55 0.77 15.49 -9.45
N PRO A 56 1.18 16.70 -9.02
CA PRO A 56 1.93 16.86 -7.79
C PRO A 56 1.18 16.30 -6.58
N ILE A 57 1.86 15.51 -5.74
CA ILE A 57 1.30 15.05 -4.47
C ILE A 57 1.34 16.19 -3.45
N SER A 58 0.18 16.54 -2.89
CA SER A 58 0.09 17.44 -1.74
C SER A 58 0.63 16.74 -0.48
N TRP A 59 1.67 17.30 0.13
CA TRP A 59 2.35 16.74 1.30
C TRP A 59 1.55 16.84 2.58
N MET A 60 0.84 17.96 2.75
CA MET A 60 -0.11 18.16 3.84
C MET A 60 -1.14 17.05 3.82
N LEU A 61 -1.60 16.71 2.62
CA LEU A 61 -2.59 15.68 2.46
C LEU A 61 -1.92 14.32 2.62
N LEU A 62 -0.78 14.02 1.99
CA LEU A 62 -0.17 12.68 2.02
C LEU A 62 -0.05 12.05 3.43
N SER A 63 0.19 12.87 4.46
CA SER A 63 0.24 12.42 5.84
C SER A 63 -1.04 11.70 6.29
N GLY A 64 -0.89 10.65 7.08
CA GLY A 64 -1.98 9.89 7.67
C GLY A 64 -1.94 8.41 7.33
N SER A 65 -3.08 7.75 7.53
CA SER A 65 -3.22 6.30 7.34
C SER A 65 -3.90 5.96 6.02
N TRP A 66 -3.35 4.95 5.36
CA TRP A 66 -3.73 4.51 4.04
C TRP A 66 -3.92 3.00 4.03
N MET A 67 -4.82 2.55 3.18
CA MET A 67 -5.05 1.14 2.91
C MET A 67 -4.67 0.81 1.49
N LEU A 68 -4.02 -0.33 1.33
CA LEU A 68 -3.89 -1.03 0.06
C LEU A 68 -4.87 -2.20 0.06
N ARG A 69 -5.67 -2.32 -0.99
CA ARG A 69 -6.62 -3.40 -1.17
C ARG A 69 -6.30 -4.18 -2.44
N GLN A 70 -6.43 -5.50 -2.36
CA GLN A 70 -6.37 -6.40 -3.51
C GLN A 70 -7.60 -7.32 -3.45
N GLY A 71 -8.57 -7.09 -4.34
CA GLY A 71 -9.88 -7.77 -4.26
C GLY A 71 -10.68 -7.30 -3.04
N GLU A 72 -11.37 -8.21 -2.36
CA GLU A 72 -12.26 -7.87 -1.24
C GLU A 72 -11.53 -7.68 0.11
N VAL A 73 -10.26 -8.08 0.20
CA VAL A 73 -9.50 -8.09 1.47
C VAL A 73 -8.44 -6.99 1.47
N PRO A 74 -8.34 -6.16 2.54
CA PRO A 74 -7.20 -5.27 2.73
C PRO A 74 -5.91 -6.08 2.79
N THR A 75 -4.95 -5.76 1.93
CA THR A 75 -3.67 -6.47 1.86
C THR A 75 -2.68 -5.91 2.88
N SER A 76 -2.70 -4.59 3.12
CA SER A 76 -1.83 -3.91 4.09
C SER A 76 -2.33 -2.52 4.42
N TYR A 77 -2.04 -2.05 5.63
CA TYR A 77 -2.15 -0.63 6.00
C TYR A 77 -0.78 0.04 5.95
N PHE A 78 -0.78 1.32 5.63
CA PHE A 78 0.41 2.16 5.59
C PHE A 78 0.18 3.44 6.38
N THR A 79 1.17 3.85 7.15
CA THR A 79 1.23 5.21 7.70
C THR A 79 2.26 6.01 6.93
N PHE A 80 1.89 7.23 6.56
CA PHE A 80 2.78 8.20 5.95
C PHE A 80 2.90 9.39 6.90
N LYS A 81 4.13 9.72 7.28
CA LYS A 81 4.43 10.87 8.13
C LYS A 81 5.47 11.73 7.46
N VAL A 82 5.14 12.98 7.16
CA VAL A 82 6.11 13.94 6.65
C VAL A 82 6.98 14.41 7.81
N VAL A 83 8.25 14.02 7.81
CA VAL A 83 9.21 14.30 8.91
C VAL A 83 10.08 15.52 8.65
N ASN A 84 10.20 15.93 7.39
CA ASN A 84 10.85 17.19 7.01
C ASN A 84 10.03 17.86 5.91
N GLN A 85 9.75 19.15 6.07
CA GLN A 85 8.96 19.96 5.13
C GLN A 85 9.76 21.06 4.42
N SER A 86 11.08 21.12 4.63
CA SER A 86 11.94 22.07 3.94
C SER A 86 11.72 21.97 2.42
N ALA A 87 11.57 23.13 1.76
CA ALA A 87 11.15 23.21 0.35
C ALA A 87 12.03 22.37 -0.59
N ASN A 88 13.32 22.24 -0.25
CA ASN A 88 14.32 21.52 -1.06
C ASN A 88 14.58 20.08 -0.60
N ASN A 89 14.00 19.65 0.53
CA ASN A 89 14.25 18.32 1.08
C ASN A 89 13.06 17.85 1.92
N ARG A 90 12.02 17.37 1.23
CA ARG A 90 10.87 16.77 1.90
C ARG A 90 11.12 15.29 2.11
N ILE A 91 11.01 14.85 3.36
CA ILE A 91 11.23 13.47 3.77
C ILE A 91 9.91 12.90 4.29
N LEU A 92 9.54 11.75 3.75
CA LEU A 92 8.41 10.94 4.16
C LEU A 92 8.90 9.73 4.93
N TYR A 93 8.44 9.54 6.15
CA TYR A 93 8.55 8.27 6.86
C TYR A 93 7.34 7.39 6.53
N ILE A 94 7.60 6.12 6.31
CA ILE A 94 6.60 5.13 5.90
C ILE A 94 6.65 3.96 6.88
N GLN A 95 5.49 3.50 7.35
CA GLN A 95 5.39 2.20 8.01
C GLN A 95 4.32 1.35 7.34
N GLN A 96 4.60 0.06 7.20
CA GLN A 96 3.64 -0.94 6.77
C GLN A 96 3.17 -1.72 7.99
N MET A 97 1.86 -1.96 8.07
CA MET A 97 1.24 -2.74 9.12
C MET A 97 0.37 -3.85 8.53
N ASP A 98 0.45 -5.03 9.14
CA ASP A 98 -0.45 -6.14 8.85
C ASP A 98 -1.86 -5.85 9.39
N PRO A 99 -2.91 -5.93 8.56
CA PRO A 99 -4.27 -5.58 8.96
C PRO A 99 -4.89 -6.55 9.97
N LYS A 100 -4.37 -7.78 10.09
CA LYS A 100 -4.91 -8.81 10.98
C LYS A 100 -4.28 -8.77 12.37
N SER A 101 -2.96 -8.71 12.43
CA SER A 101 -2.18 -8.79 13.66
C SER A 101 -1.84 -7.43 14.27
N CYS A 102 -2.06 -6.32 13.54
CA CYS A 102 -1.62 -4.97 13.95
C CYS A 102 -0.11 -4.89 14.21
N VAL A 103 0.68 -5.75 13.57
CA VAL A 103 2.15 -5.77 13.70
C VAL A 103 2.76 -4.93 12.59
N VAL A 104 3.77 -4.12 12.93
CA VAL A 104 4.56 -3.37 11.96
C VAL A 104 5.40 -4.37 11.18
N MET A 105 5.14 -4.48 9.88
CA MET A 105 5.83 -5.39 8.96
C MET A 105 7.04 -4.75 8.32
N GLY A 106 7.12 -3.43 8.30
CA GLY A 106 8.24 -2.74 7.68
C GLY A 106 8.22 -1.25 7.91
N ALA A 107 9.37 -0.63 7.73
CA ALA A 107 9.54 0.80 7.83
C ALA A 107 10.46 1.30 6.71
N GLY A 108 10.24 2.55 6.33
CA GLY A 108 10.81 3.09 5.12
C GLY A 108 10.93 4.60 5.15
N VAL A 109 11.69 5.11 4.19
CA VAL A 109 11.84 6.54 3.97
C VAL A 109 11.70 6.85 2.49
N GLY A 110 11.00 7.92 2.20
CA GLY A 110 10.86 8.52 0.89
C GLY A 110 11.35 9.94 0.88
N SER A 111 11.79 10.40 -0.29
CA SER A 111 12.17 11.78 -0.50
C SER A 111 11.64 12.27 -1.83
N LEU A 112 11.47 13.58 -1.92
CA LEU A 112 11.17 14.24 -3.17
C LEU A 112 12.10 15.41 -3.38
N SER A 113 12.85 15.39 -4.47
CA SER A 113 13.81 16.44 -4.81
C SER A 113 13.32 17.41 -5.90
N SER A 114 12.28 17.06 -6.68
CA SER A 114 11.66 17.95 -7.70
C SER A 114 10.58 17.28 -8.57
N SER A 115 10.36 15.97 -8.43
CA SER A 115 9.43 15.20 -9.27
C SER A 115 7.97 15.32 -8.83
N LYS A 116 7.05 14.84 -9.68
CA LYS A 116 5.65 14.56 -9.28
C LYS A 116 5.48 13.21 -8.55
N VAL A 117 6.57 12.44 -8.46
CA VAL A 117 6.62 11.07 -7.96
C VAL A 117 7.51 11.02 -6.73
N ILE A 118 7.00 10.49 -5.62
CA ILE A 118 7.81 10.26 -4.41
C ILE A 118 8.48 8.90 -4.54
N TYR A 119 9.80 8.90 -4.50
CA TYR A 119 10.61 7.70 -4.47
C TYR A 119 10.94 7.35 -3.03
N ALA A 120 10.74 6.08 -2.68
CA ALA A 120 10.93 5.60 -1.33
C ALA A 120 11.51 4.19 -1.29
N THR A 121 12.06 3.86 -0.13
CA THR A 121 12.50 2.50 0.19
C THR A 121 11.74 2.03 1.41
N LEU A 122 11.42 0.73 1.46
CA LEU A 122 10.77 0.07 2.57
C LEU A 122 11.55 -1.19 2.90
N ARG A 123 11.91 -1.35 4.17
CA ARG A 123 12.58 -2.57 4.65
C ARG A 123 11.59 -3.41 5.43
N ASN A 124 11.44 -4.66 5.02
CA ASN A 124 10.64 -5.65 5.74
C ASN A 124 11.34 -6.02 7.06
N ALA A 125 10.59 -6.05 8.15
CA ALA A 125 11.10 -6.29 9.49
C ALA A 125 11.47 -7.76 9.73
N GLN A 126 10.73 -8.68 9.12
CA GLN A 126 10.85 -10.12 9.30
C GLN A 126 12.00 -10.71 8.47
N ASN A 127 12.01 -10.46 7.16
CA ASN A 127 12.96 -11.08 6.24
C ASN A 127 14.12 -10.15 5.80
N ARG A 128 14.12 -8.90 6.28
CA ARG A 128 15.13 -7.87 5.99
C ARG A 128 15.25 -7.44 4.52
N GLU A 129 14.37 -7.91 3.65
CA GLU A 129 14.34 -7.51 2.25
C GLU A 129 14.02 -6.02 2.12
N VAL A 130 14.56 -5.41 1.08
CA VAL A 130 14.35 -4.00 0.77
C VAL A 130 13.54 -3.90 -0.52
N TYR A 131 12.51 -3.08 -0.45
CA TYR A 131 11.59 -2.78 -1.52
C TYR A 131 11.73 -1.32 -1.93
N ARG A 132 11.58 -1.07 -3.23
CA ARG A 132 11.42 0.27 -3.80
C ARG A 132 9.94 0.55 -3.92
N LEU A 133 9.57 1.75 -3.48
CA LEU A 133 8.22 2.27 -3.51
C LEU A 133 8.19 3.55 -4.32
N ASN A 134 7.19 3.67 -5.20
CA ASN A 134 6.92 4.90 -5.92
C ASN A 134 5.47 5.31 -5.64
N LEU A 135 5.26 6.49 -5.06
CA LEU A 135 3.94 7.07 -4.89
C LEU A 135 3.67 8.09 -5.99
N ARG A 136 2.51 7.97 -6.62
CA ARG A 136 2.02 8.86 -7.69
C ARG A 136 0.62 9.32 -7.38
N ASN A 137 0.28 10.51 -7.83
CA ASN A 137 -1.08 11.02 -7.82
C ASN A 137 -1.56 11.24 -9.25
N PHE A 138 -2.82 10.93 -9.50
CA PHE A 138 -3.47 11.13 -10.78
C PHE A 138 -4.86 11.72 -10.53
N ALA A 139 -5.32 12.61 -11.41
CA ALA A 139 -6.73 12.95 -11.46
C ALA A 139 -7.54 11.69 -11.79
N ALA A 140 -8.64 11.47 -11.08
CA ALA A 140 -9.50 10.30 -11.30
C ALA A 140 -10.07 10.24 -12.73
N SER A 141 -10.34 11.42 -13.31
CA SER A 141 -10.77 11.61 -14.71
C SER A 141 -9.74 11.17 -15.76
N SER A 142 -8.49 10.91 -15.37
CA SER A 142 -7.44 10.47 -16.31
C SER A 142 -7.52 8.98 -16.66
N PHE A 143 -8.30 8.17 -15.93
CA PHE A 143 -8.44 6.73 -16.17
C PHE A 143 -9.56 6.44 -17.19
N VAL A 144 -9.30 5.51 -18.12
CA VAL A 144 -10.19 5.20 -19.26
C VAL A 144 -11.46 4.44 -18.82
N LYS A 145 -11.36 3.57 -17.81
CA LYS A 145 -12.44 2.66 -17.40
C LYS A 145 -13.09 3.19 -16.12
N LYS A 146 -14.25 3.85 -16.30
CA LYS A 146 -15.27 4.22 -15.29
C LYS A 146 -14.74 4.53 -13.88
N VAL A 147 -14.12 5.68 -13.72
CA VAL A 147 -14.55 6.55 -12.62
C VAL A 147 -15.68 7.40 -13.21
N PRO A 148 -16.95 7.28 -12.76
CA PRO A 148 -18.05 8.09 -13.30
C PRO A 148 -17.66 9.57 -13.40
N ALA A 149 -17.99 10.23 -14.52
CA ALA A 149 -17.53 11.59 -14.84
C ALA A 149 -17.90 12.65 -13.78
N SER A 150 -18.83 12.33 -12.88
CA SER A 150 -19.25 13.15 -11.72
C SER A 150 -18.26 13.17 -10.55
N TYR A 151 -17.15 12.45 -10.64
CA TYR A 151 -16.21 12.29 -9.53
C TYR A 151 -14.98 13.18 -9.71
N GLU A 152 -15.07 14.40 -9.17
CA GLU A 152 -13.93 15.29 -8.97
C GLU A 152 -12.99 14.67 -7.92
N GLY A 153 -11.78 14.24 -8.24
CA GLY A 153 -10.93 13.61 -7.23
C GLY A 153 -9.60 13.07 -7.72
N ASN A 154 -8.94 12.31 -6.85
CA ASN A 154 -7.59 11.82 -7.06
C ASN A 154 -7.49 10.30 -6.86
N VAL A 155 -6.59 9.67 -7.61
CA VAL A 155 -6.15 8.30 -7.39
C VAL A 155 -4.70 8.36 -6.96
N VAL A 156 -4.43 7.96 -5.73
CA VAL A 156 -3.06 7.76 -5.28
C VAL A 156 -2.66 6.33 -5.59
N MET A 157 -1.55 6.18 -6.30
CA MET A 157 -1.03 4.90 -6.73
C MET A 157 0.32 4.62 -6.08
N MET A 158 0.44 3.44 -5.51
CA MET A 158 1.70 2.91 -5.00
C MET A 158 2.21 1.83 -5.93
N SER A 159 3.44 1.99 -6.42
CA SER A 159 4.15 0.95 -7.14
C SER A 159 5.22 0.36 -6.24
N ILE A 160 5.28 -0.97 -6.13
CA ILE A 160 6.24 -1.69 -5.29
C ILE A 160 7.03 -2.70 -6.12
N ALA A 161 8.33 -2.79 -5.85
CA ALA A 161 9.22 -3.80 -6.42
C ALA A 161 10.30 -4.17 -5.40
N ALA A 162 10.80 -5.39 -5.42
CA ALA A 162 12.06 -5.70 -4.73
C ALA A 162 13.19 -4.79 -5.26
N ILE A 163 14.19 -4.48 -4.44
CA ILE A 163 15.26 -3.53 -4.80
C ILE A 163 16.03 -3.91 -6.08
N ASN A 164 16.11 -5.21 -6.36
CA ASN A 164 16.78 -5.81 -7.51
C ASN A 164 15.85 -6.15 -8.68
N SER A 165 14.55 -5.94 -8.56
CA SER A 165 13.58 -6.19 -9.66
C SER A 165 13.52 -4.99 -10.59
N TYR A 166 13.22 -5.17 -11.88
CA TYR A 166 12.86 -4.06 -12.79
C TYR A 166 11.35 -3.91 -12.96
N THR A 167 10.58 -4.91 -12.51
CA THR A 167 9.13 -4.96 -12.64
C THR A 167 8.49 -4.46 -11.36
N PHE A 168 7.58 -3.49 -11.50
CA PHE A 168 6.77 -2.97 -10.41
C PHE A 168 5.37 -3.57 -10.46
N THR A 169 4.84 -3.89 -9.28
CA THR A 169 3.42 -4.15 -9.09
C THR A 169 2.75 -2.85 -8.66
N HIS A 170 1.59 -2.54 -9.25
CA HIS A 170 0.90 -1.27 -9.05
C HIS A 170 -0.41 -1.48 -8.29
N PHE A 171 -0.65 -0.63 -7.31
CA PHE A 171 -1.84 -0.66 -6.47
C PHE A 171 -2.40 0.74 -6.31
N SER A 172 -3.72 0.89 -6.34
CA SER A 172 -4.34 2.10 -5.79
C SER A 172 -4.33 2.00 -4.25
N ILE A 173 -4.22 3.14 -3.59
CA ILE A 173 -4.36 3.25 -2.14
C ILE A 173 -5.36 4.32 -1.81
N ALA A 174 -6.09 4.11 -0.72
CA ALA A 174 -7.09 5.06 -0.24
C ALA A 174 -6.84 5.40 1.22
N ARG A 175 -7.29 6.58 1.64
CA ARG A 175 -7.20 6.98 3.04
C ARG A 175 -8.15 6.20 3.90
N VAL A 176 -7.73 5.99 5.13
CA VAL A 176 -8.55 5.41 6.18
C VAL A 176 -8.52 6.30 7.41
N ASN A 177 -9.65 6.36 8.11
CA ASN A 177 -9.73 6.91 9.45
C ASN A 177 -9.51 5.78 10.47
N PRO A 178 -8.36 5.72 11.16
CA PRO A 178 -8.10 4.68 12.15
C PRO A 178 -9.12 4.66 13.30
N GLY A 179 -9.81 5.76 13.57
CA GLY A 179 -10.84 5.84 14.60
C GLY A 179 -12.01 4.88 14.39
N THR A 180 -12.22 4.39 13.16
CA THR A 180 -13.26 3.40 12.83
C THR A 180 -12.83 1.95 13.11
N LEU A 181 -11.56 1.71 13.46
CA LEU A 181 -11.06 0.38 13.83
C LEU A 181 -11.62 -0.05 15.17
N THR A 182 -12.19 -1.26 15.24
CA THR A 182 -12.64 -1.86 16.51
C THR A 182 -11.47 -2.31 17.38
N SER A 183 -10.32 -2.68 16.79
CA SER A 183 -9.10 -3.03 17.52
C SER A 183 -8.38 -1.77 18.03
N PRO A 184 -8.28 -1.55 19.37
CA PRO A 184 -7.58 -0.39 19.92
C PRO A 184 -6.08 -0.40 19.61
N ASN A 185 -5.48 -1.59 19.52
CA ASN A 185 -4.06 -1.75 19.20
C ASN A 185 -3.76 -1.26 17.77
N CYS A 186 -4.55 -1.70 16.78
CA CYS A 186 -4.42 -1.21 15.41
C CYS A 186 -4.68 0.31 15.34
N ARG A 187 -5.67 0.83 16.09
CA ARG A 187 -6.01 2.25 16.11
C ARG A 187 -4.82 3.11 16.55
N ASN A 188 -4.20 2.75 17.68
CA ASN A 188 -3.09 3.53 18.25
C ASN A 188 -1.83 3.52 17.39
N LYS A 189 -1.60 2.44 16.62
CA LYS A 189 -0.43 2.32 15.73
C LYS A 189 -0.59 3.01 14.38
N LEU A 190 -1.82 3.37 14.00
CA LEU A 190 -2.14 4.06 12.75
C LEU A 190 -2.37 5.56 12.93
N GLN A 191 -2.20 6.08 14.15
CA GLN A 191 -2.27 7.53 14.46
C GLN A 191 -0.85 8.12 14.50
#